data_AF-A0A5K0Z687-F1
#
_entry.id   AF-A0A5K0Z687-F1
#
_cell.length_a   1.000
_cell.length_b   1.000
_cell.length_c   1.000
_cell.angle_alpha   90.00
_cell.angle_beta   90.00
_cell.angle_gamma   90.00
#
_symmetry.space_group_name_H-M   'P 1'
#
loop_
_entity.id
_entity.type
_entity.pdbx_description
1 polymer ?
#
loop_
_entity_poly.entity_id
_entity_poly.type
_entity_poly.pdbx_seq_one_letter_code
_entity_poly.pdbx_strand_id
1 'polypeptide(L)'
;KGTCLNASSSDSGKGKSKYSSNKVTHGFHLVEGKAGHDMEDYHVAEYRVVNSRELGLFAIFDGHLGDSVPSYLQANLFNNILQE
;
A
#
# COMPACT_ATOMS: atom_id res chain seq x y z
N LYS A 1 7.92 14.92 29.04
CA LYS A 1 7.63 13.54 28.59
C LYS A 1 6.41 13.61 27.67
N GLY A 2 6.63 13.80 26.37
CA GLY A 2 5.55 13.77 25.38
C GLY A 2 5.26 12.33 25.00
N THR A 3 4.04 11.86 25.26
CA THR A 3 3.54 10.59 24.75
C THR A 3 3.40 10.70 23.23
N CYS A 4 4.28 10.03 22.49
CA CYS A 4 4.10 9.85 21.04
C CYS A 4 2.93 8.88 20.85
N LEU A 5 1.78 9.41 20.43
CA LEU A 5 0.65 8.60 19.98
C LEU A 5 1.10 7.82 18.75
N ASN A 6 1.30 6.52 18.92
CA ASN A 6 1.59 5.59 17.84
C ASN A 6 0.27 5.29 17.12
N ALA A 7 -0.31 6.31 16.48
CA ALA A 7 -1.38 6.14 15.51
C ALA A 7 -0.70 6.24 14.15
N SER A 8 -0.41 5.11 13.52
CA SER A 8 -0.17 5.13 12.07
C SER A 8 -1.46 5.63 11.44
N SER A 9 -1.49 6.88 10.97
CA SER A 9 -2.52 7.26 10.00
C SER A 9 -2.41 6.29 8.82
N SER A 10 -3.53 5.95 8.19
CA SER A 10 -3.57 5.19 6.93
C SER A 10 -2.66 5.77 5.85
N ASP A 11 -2.29 7.04 6.02
CA ASP A 11 -1.72 7.88 5.00
C ASP A 11 -0.20 7.76 4.94
N SER A 12 0.50 7.24 5.96
CA SER A 12 1.96 7.05 5.89
C SER A 12 2.40 5.70 6.41
N GLY A 13 3.44 5.14 5.80
CA GLY A 13 3.94 3.84 6.21
C GLY A 13 5.29 3.49 5.62
N LYS A 14 5.85 2.39 6.12
CA LYS A 14 7.14 1.86 5.71
C LYS A 14 7.26 0.39 6.06
N GLY A 15 8.15 -0.31 5.38
CA GLY A 15 8.39 -1.72 5.65
C GLY A 15 9.68 -2.22 5.03
N LYS A 16 9.97 -3.49 5.28
CA LYS A 16 11.14 -4.18 4.74
C LYS A 16 10.88 -5.66 4.59
N SER A 17 11.50 -6.28 3.60
CA SER A 17 11.49 -7.73 3.40
C SER A 17 12.14 -8.42 4.61
N LYS A 18 11.60 -9.59 4.98
CA LYS A 18 12.03 -10.33 6.17
C LYS A 18 12.77 -11.61 5.82
N TYR A 19 12.33 -12.30 4.77
CA TYR A 19 12.78 -13.66 4.45
C TYR A 19 13.55 -13.76 3.14
N SER A 20 13.45 -12.75 2.28
CA SER A 20 14.23 -12.70 1.04
C SER A 20 15.73 -12.46 1.30
N SER A 21 16.58 -13.14 0.54
CA SER A 21 18.02 -12.85 0.48
C SER A 21 18.29 -11.44 -0.06
N ASN A 22 17.41 -10.95 -0.94
CA ASN A 22 17.40 -9.58 -1.41
C ASN A 22 16.61 -8.71 -0.42
N LYS A 23 17.33 -7.87 0.32
CA LYS A 23 16.73 -6.94 1.28
C LYS A 23 16.11 -5.75 0.54
N VAL A 24 14.79 -5.67 0.56
CA VAL A 24 14.01 -4.56 0.01
C VAL A 24 13.45 -3.78 1.19
N THR A 25 13.57 -2.46 1.16
CA THR A 25 12.94 -1.56 2.14
C THR A 25 12.10 -0.54 1.38
N HIS A 26 10.94 -0.18 1.90
CA HIS A 26 10.04 0.77 1.27
C HIS A 26 9.48 1.77 2.29
N GLY A 27 8.95 2.87 1.77
CA GLY A 27 8.19 3.88 2.50
C GLY A 27 7.17 4.53 1.56
N PHE A 28 6.08 5.03 2.12
CA PHE A 28 5.04 5.74 1.37
C PHE A 28 4.40 6.82 2.24
N HIS A 29 3.82 7.80 1.55
CA HIS A 29 2.99 8.84 2.13
C HIS A 29 1.91 9.21 1.11
N LEU A 30 0.67 9.27 1.55
CA LEU A 30 -0.54 9.56 0.80
C LEU A 30 -1.06 10.89 1.32
N VAL A 31 -1.33 11.82 0.41
CA VAL A 31 -1.85 13.15 0.76
C VAL A 31 -2.86 13.57 -0.28
N GLU A 32 -4.03 14.04 0.15
CA GLU A 32 -5.10 14.55 -0.73
C GLU A 32 -4.65 15.78 -1.54
N GLY A 33 -3.73 16.57 -0.99
CA GLY A 33 -3.23 17.75 -1.65
C GLY A 33 -4.27 18.87 -1.73
N LYS A 34 -4.38 19.53 -2.89
CA LYS A 34 -5.21 20.74 -3.09
C LYS A 34 -6.12 20.62 -4.31
N ALA A 35 -6.49 19.40 -4.69
CA ALA A 35 -7.21 19.13 -5.93
C ALA A 35 -8.66 19.69 -5.93
N GLY A 36 -9.25 19.88 -4.74
CA GLY A 36 -10.60 20.42 -4.60
C GLY A 36 -11.71 19.38 -4.82
N HIS A 37 -11.34 18.11 -4.94
CA HIS A 37 -12.19 16.93 -4.84
C HIS A 37 -11.59 15.98 -3.80
N ASP A 38 -12.38 15.00 -3.34
CA ASP A 38 -11.96 14.01 -2.35
C ASP A 38 -10.74 13.21 -2.86
N MET A 39 -10.00 12.59 -1.92
CA MET A 39 -8.83 11.77 -2.24
C MET A 39 -9.24 10.50 -3.00
N GLU A 40 -8.77 10.37 -4.25
CA GLU A 40 -9.07 9.21 -5.11
C GLU A 40 -7.85 8.28 -5.31
N ASP A 41 -6.65 8.63 -4.84
CA ASP A 41 -5.50 7.72 -4.94
C ASP A 41 -5.48 6.69 -3.80
N TYR A 42 -5.10 5.47 -4.16
CA TYR A 42 -4.87 4.36 -3.25
C TYR A 42 -3.49 3.78 -3.51
N HIS A 43 -2.97 3.02 -2.55
CA HIS A 43 -1.71 2.32 -2.72
C HIS A 43 -1.75 0.95 -2.04
N VAL A 44 -0.85 0.06 -2.44
CA VAL A 44 -0.50 -1.15 -1.69
C VAL A 44 1.00 -1.16 -1.48
N ALA A 45 1.41 -1.52 -0.27
CA ALA A 45 2.80 -1.80 0.07
C ALA A 45 2.85 -3.03 1.00
N GLU A 46 2.65 -4.21 0.41
CA GLU A 46 2.41 -5.45 1.15
C GLU A 46 3.45 -6.52 0.79
N TYR A 47 3.87 -7.29 1.79
CA TYR A 47 4.62 -8.54 1.61
C TYR A 47 3.75 -9.74 1.99
N ARG A 48 3.81 -10.81 1.20
CA ARG A 48 3.18 -12.11 1.47
C ARG A 48 4.16 -13.25 1.27
N VAL A 49 3.98 -14.33 2.01
CA VAL A 49 4.73 -15.57 1.78
C VAL A 49 3.83 -16.55 1.04
N VAL A 50 4.24 -16.93 -0.17
CA VAL A 50 3.52 -17.87 -1.04
C VAL A 50 4.51 -18.95 -1.47
N ASN A 51 4.18 -20.23 -1.27
CA ASN A 51 5.05 -21.36 -1.61
C ASN A 51 6.49 -21.21 -1.08
N SER A 52 6.61 -20.79 0.19
CA SER A 52 7.89 -20.52 0.89
C SER A 52 8.75 -19.42 0.27
N ARG A 53 8.19 -18.57 -0.59
CA ARG A 53 8.84 -17.40 -1.17
C ARG A 53 8.13 -16.14 -0.69
N GLU A 54 8.89 -15.14 -0.29
CA GLU A 54 8.37 -13.82 0.02
C GLU A 54 8.17 -13.03 -1.28
N LEU A 55 6.94 -12.63 -1.54
CA LEU A 55 6.53 -11.79 -2.66
C LEU A 55 6.08 -10.44 -2.10
N GLY A 56 6.40 -9.35 -2.79
CA GLY A 56 5.93 -8.01 -2.43
C GLY A 56 5.15 -7.40 -3.57
N LEU A 57 4.00 -6.78 -3.26
CA LEU A 57 3.29 -5.91 -4.19
C LEU A 57 3.41 -4.46 -3.70
N PHE A 58 3.91 -3.61 -4.59
CA PHE A 58 4.00 -2.18 -4.41
C PHE A 58 3.33 -1.52 -5.60
N ALA A 59 2.21 -0.84 -5.36
CA ALA A 59 1.40 -0.25 -6.43
C ALA A 59 0.76 1.05 -5.96
N ILE A 60 0.55 1.96 -6.91
CA ILE A 60 -0.21 3.20 -6.75
C ILE A 60 -1.37 3.12 -7.75
N PHE A 61 -2.56 3.45 -7.28
CA PHE A 61 -3.78 3.51 -8.09
C PHE A 61 -4.26 4.95 -8.06
N ASP A 62 -4.18 5.64 -9.19
CA ASP A 62 -4.66 7.01 -9.40
C ASP A 62 -6.11 6.94 -9.85
N GLY A 63 -7.02 7.38 -8.97
CA GLY A 63 -8.46 7.36 -9.22
C GLY A 63 -8.90 8.49 -10.14
N HIS A 64 -9.99 8.28 -10.87
CA HIS A 64 -10.58 9.33 -11.68
C HIS A 64 -12.10 9.18 -11.70
N LEU A 65 -12.81 10.23 -11.29
CA LEU A 65 -14.28 10.27 -11.22
C LEU A 65 -14.84 9.27 -10.19
N GLY A 66 -14.13 9.09 -9.08
CA GLY A 66 -14.50 8.27 -7.94
C GLY A 66 -13.40 7.30 -7.48
N ASP A 67 -13.51 6.84 -6.24
CA ASP A 67 -12.56 5.96 -5.55
C ASP A 67 -12.87 4.46 -5.67
N SER A 68 -14.04 4.10 -6.21
CA SER A 68 -14.51 2.71 -6.24
C SER A 68 -13.55 1.73 -6.94
N VAL A 69 -12.98 2.12 -8.08
CA VAL A 69 -12.02 1.31 -8.83
C VAL A 69 -10.68 1.18 -8.12
N PRO A 70 -9.98 2.27 -7.72
CA PRO A 70 -8.70 2.15 -7.01
C PRO A 70 -8.85 1.44 -5.65
N SER A 71 -9.97 1.62 -4.95
CA SER A 71 -10.31 0.86 -3.74
C SER A 71 -10.47 -0.64 -4.01
N TYR A 72 -11.19 -1.02 -5.07
CA TYR A 72 -11.32 -2.42 -5.48
C TYR A 72 -9.95 -3.04 -5.84
N LEU A 73 -9.10 -2.32 -6.57
CA LEU A 73 -7.76 -2.77 -6.90
C LEU A 73 -6.89 -2.97 -5.66
N GLN A 74 -6.92 -2.03 -4.70
CA GLN A 74 -6.21 -2.16 -3.43
C GLN A 74 -6.59 -3.44 -2.68
N ALA A 75 -7.88 -3.78 -2.66
CA ALA A 75 -8.37 -4.95 -1.95
C ALA A 75 -8.11 -6.29 -2.68
N ASN A 76 -8.10 -6.30 -4.01
CA ASN A 76 -8.19 -7.54 -4.78
C ASN A 76 -7.00 -7.83 -5.70
N LEU A 77 -6.26 -6.82 -6.17
CA LEU A 77 -5.28 -7.02 -7.25
C LEU A 77 -4.18 -8.02 -6.85
N PHE A 78 -3.68 -7.97 -5.61
CA PHE A 78 -2.64 -8.91 -5.19
C PHE A 78 -3.16 -10.35 -5.17
N ASN A 79 -4.39 -10.57 -4.70
CA ASN A 79 -5.00 -11.89 -4.71
C ASN A 79 -5.16 -12.43 -6.13
N ASN A 80 -5.66 -11.58 -7.04
CA ASN A 80 -5.89 -11.96 -8.43
C ASN A 80 -4.58 -12.35 -9.12
N ILE A 81 -3.52 -11.54 -9.00
CA ILE A 81 -2.19 -11.84 -9.57
C ILE A 81 -1.63 -13.17 -9.04
N LEU A 82 -1.86 -13.49 -7.75
CA LEU A 82 -1.38 -14.73 -7.15
C LEU A 82 -2.18 -15.98 -7.58
N GLN A 83 -3.34 -15.80 -8.23
CA GLN A 83 -4.24 -16.87 -8.65
C GLN A 83 -4.28 -17.08 -10.18
N GLU A 84 -3.59 -16.25 -10.97
CA GLU A 84 -3.35 -16.47 -12.41
C GLU A 84 -2.44 -17.68 -12.64
#